data_AF-A0A1X7T949-F1
#
_entry.id   AF-A0A1X7T949-F1
#
_cell.length_a   1.000
_cell.length_b   1.000
_cell.length_c   1.000
_cell.angle_alpha   90.00
_cell.angle_beta   90.00
_cell.angle_gamma   90.00
#
_symmetry.space_group_name_H-M   'P 1'
#
loop_
_entity.id
_entity.type
_entity.pdbx_description
1 polymer ?
#
loop_
_entity_poly.entity_id
_entity_poly.type
_entity_poly.pdbx_seq_one_letter_code
_entity_poly.pdbx_strand_id
1 'polypeptide(L)'
;MAERAKRNRQEFESLPPEQRQDYIGVQPGAYVRLEIPNIPCEFVQHFDPSYPIIVGSLLPGEEKLGYVRVRMKRHRWYKKILKSHDPLIVSMGWRRFQTLCVYSVEDHNGRRRMLKYTPEHIHCMASFYGPVTTPNTGVLAIQSVNNNINT
;
A
#
# COMPACT_ATOMS: atom_id res chain seq x y z
N MET A 1 9.94 8.83 -23.36
CA MET A 1 8.97 7.82 -22.87
C MET A 1 8.21 7.18 -24.03
N ALA A 2 7.47 7.96 -24.83
CA ALA A 2 6.68 7.44 -25.96
C ALA A 2 7.52 6.69 -27.02
N GLU A 3 8.73 7.16 -27.33
CA GLU A 3 9.61 6.48 -28.29
C GLU A 3 10.07 5.10 -27.83
N ARG A 4 10.34 4.92 -26.53
CA ARG A 4 10.70 3.61 -25.96
C ARG A 4 9.53 2.64 -26.04
N ALA A 5 8.32 3.11 -25.70
CA ALA A 5 7.11 2.29 -25.81
C ALA A 5 6.82 1.88 -27.27
N LYS A 6 7.03 2.79 -28.23
CA LYS A 6 6.88 2.51 -29.67
C LYS A 6 7.91 1.47 -30.13
N ARG A 7 9.17 1.61 -29.71
CA ARG A 7 10.24 0.65 -30.02
C ARG A 7 9.93 -0.75 -29.50
N ASN A 8 9.54 -0.86 -28.23
CA ASN A 8 9.17 -2.15 -27.64
C ASN A 8 8.02 -2.80 -28.42
N ARG A 9 6.98 -2.04 -28.78
CA ARG A 9 5.85 -2.58 -29.55
C ARG A 9 6.29 -3.14 -30.91
N GLN A 10 7.14 -2.39 -31.63
CA GLN A 10 7.66 -2.82 -32.93
C GLN A 10 8.52 -4.09 -32.84
N GLU A 11 9.35 -4.20 -31.80
CA GLU A 11 10.19 -5.40 -31.59
C GLU A 11 9.33 -6.66 -31.42
N PHE A 12 8.25 -6.58 -30.63
CA PHE A 12 7.40 -7.73 -30.34
C PHE A 12 6.32 -8.03 -31.40
N GLU A 13 6.03 -7.12 -32.31
CA GLU A 13 5.07 -7.32 -33.42
C GLU A 13 5.53 -8.40 -34.41
N SER A 14 6.84 -8.59 -34.56
CA SER A 14 7.42 -9.57 -35.48
C SER A 14 7.37 -11.02 -34.97
N LEU A 15 7.21 -11.23 -33.66
CA LEU A 15 7.23 -12.55 -33.05
C LEU A 15 5.88 -13.30 -33.19
N PRO A 16 5.90 -14.64 -33.27
CA PRO A 16 4.70 -15.47 -33.17
C PRO A 16 3.90 -15.20 -31.88
N PRO A 17 2.57 -15.39 -31.91
CA PRO A 17 1.70 -15.07 -30.77
C PRO A 17 2.03 -15.85 -29.50
N GLU A 18 2.46 -17.11 -29.61
CA GLU A 18 2.84 -17.94 -28.45
C GLU A 18 4.07 -17.37 -27.74
N GLN A 19 5.15 -17.11 -28.48
CA GLN A 19 6.37 -16.51 -27.92
C GLN A 19 6.10 -15.12 -27.34
N ARG A 20 5.24 -14.33 -27.99
CA ARG A 20 4.85 -13.01 -27.49
C ARG A 20 4.17 -13.10 -26.12
N GLN A 21 3.32 -14.10 -25.92
CA GLN A 21 2.64 -14.31 -24.65
C GLN A 21 3.62 -14.72 -23.55
N ASP A 22 4.62 -15.55 -23.85
CA ASP A 22 5.63 -15.97 -22.87
C ASP A 22 6.53 -14.81 -22.42
N TYR A 23 6.93 -13.92 -23.34
CA TYR A 23 7.80 -12.79 -23.01
C TYR A 23 7.08 -11.61 -22.34
N ILE A 24 5.91 -11.24 -22.85
CA ILE A 24 5.18 -10.03 -22.40
C ILE A 24 4.17 -10.38 -21.29
N GLY A 25 3.64 -11.60 -21.33
CA GLY A 25 2.45 -11.96 -20.58
C GLY A 25 1.18 -11.39 -21.20
N VAL A 26 0.14 -11.26 -20.37
CA VAL A 26 -1.18 -10.74 -20.78
C VAL A 26 -1.11 -9.22 -20.92
N GLN A 27 -1.51 -8.71 -22.08
CA GLN A 27 -1.55 -7.27 -22.33
C GLN A 27 -2.71 -6.57 -21.60
N PRO A 28 -2.55 -5.29 -21.20
CA PRO A 28 -3.63 -4.51 -20.63
C PRO A 28 -4.84 -4.43 -21.57
N GLY A 29 -6.06 -4.64 -21.04
CA GLY A 29 -7.31 -4.59 -21.79
C GLY A 29 -7.85 -5.94 -22.26
N ALA A 30 -7.07 -7.03 -22.10
CA ALA A 30 -7.57 -8.38 -22.34
C ALA A 30 -8.55 -8.82 -21.24
N TYR A 31 -9.65 -9.48 -21.62
CA TYR A 31 -10.57 -10.13 -20.68
C TYR A 31 -9.99 -11.48 -20.27
N VAL A 32 -9.80 -11.70 -18.96
CA VAL A 32 -9.15 -12.90 -18.42
C VAL A 32 -10.02 -13.60 -17.39
N ARG A 33 -9.88 -14.93 -17.30
CA ARG A 33 -10.42 -15.74 -16.20
C ARG A 33 -9.30 -16.07 -15.23
N LEU A 34 -9.50 -15.76 -13.94
CA LEU A 34 -8.56 -16.08 -12.87
C LEU A 34 -9.15 -17.18 -12.00
N GLU A 35 -8.40 -18.26 -11.83
CA GLU A 35 -8.73 -19.34 -10.91
C GLU A 35 -7.76 -19.29 -9.73
N ILE A 36 -8.28 -19.00 -8.54
CA ILE A 36 -7.48 -18.87 -7.32
C ILE A 36 -7.88 -20.01 -6.38
N PRO A 37 -6.99 -20.97 -6.10
CA PRO A 37 -7.28 -22.05 -5.16
C PRO A 37 -7.30 -21.53 -3.71
N ASN A 38 -7.97 -22.25 -2.83
CA ASN A 38 -7.97 -22.02 -1.37
C ASN A 38 -8.49 -20.64 -0.93
N ILE A 39 -9.52 -20.11 -1.61
CA ILE A 39 -10.24 -18.94 -1.11
C ILE A 39 -11.04 -19.31 0.16
N PRO A 40 -11.02 -18.48 1.23
CA PRO A 40 -11.86 -18.68 2.41
C PRO A 40 -13.34 -18.81 2.06
N CYS A 41 -14.04 -19.77 2.66
CA CYS A 41 -15.45 -20.03 2.35
C CYS A 41 -16.37 -18.84 2.68
N GLU A 42 -15.97 -18.05 3.68
CA GLU A 42 -16.66 -16.84 4.13
C GLU A 42 -16.74 -15.79 3.04
N PHE A 43 -15.73 -15.71 2.18
CA PHE A 43 -15.70 -14.79 1.04
C PHE A 43 -16.78 -15.12 0.01
N VAL A 44 -17.04 -16.41 -0.22
CA VAL A 44 -18.09 -16.87 -1.16
C VAL A 44 -19.47 -16.72 -0.53
N GLN A 45 -19.60 -17.06 0.76
CA GLN A 45 -20.89 -17.00 1.48
C GLN A 45 -21.40 -15.56 1.66
N HIS A 46 -20.50 -14.61 1.91
CA HIS A 46 -20.83 -13.20 2.17
C HIS A 46 -20.46 -12.29 0.99
N PHE A 47 -20.48 -12.83 -0.23
CA PHE A 47 -20.20 -12.03 -1.43
C PHE A 47 -21.30 -11.01 -1.68
N ASP A 48 -20.96 -9.72 -1.59
CA ASP A 48 -21.83 -8.60 -1.96
C ASP A 48 -21.34 -7.97 -3.28
N PRO A 49 -22.12 -8.04 -4.37
CA PRO A 49 -21.78 -7.42 -5.65
C PRO A 49 -21.57 -5.89 -5.58
N SER A 50 -22.09 -5.23 -4.56
CA SER A 50 -21.92 -3.78 -4.35
C SER A 50 -20.50 -3.40 -3.93
N TYR A 51 -19.74 -4.34 -3.37
CA TYR A 51 -18.34 -4.14 -2.97
C TYR A 51 -17.40 -4.66 -4.05
N PRO A 52 -16.61 -3.78 -4.72
CA PRO A 52 -15.75 -4.20 -5.81
C PRO A 52 -14.59 -5.05 -5.33
N ILE A 53 -14.28 -6.10 -6.09
CA ILE A 53 -13.08 -6.92 -5.90
C ILE A 53 -11.97 -6.35 -6.79
N ILE A 54 -10.86 -5.97 -6.16
CA ILE A 54 -9.66 -5.48 -6.85
C ILE A 54 -8.55 -6.51 -6.65
N VAL A 55 -7.95 -6.96 -7.75
CA VAL A 55 -6.81 -7.87 -7.73
C VAL A 55 -5.57 -7.11 -8.21
N GLY A 56 -4.51 -7.17 -7.41
CA GLY A 56 -3.22 -6.56 -7.73
C GLY A 56 -2.09 -7.57 -7.56
N SER A 57 -1.07 -7.50 -8.42
CA SER A 57 0.16 -8.26 -8.23
C SER A 57 1.07 -7.57 -7.24
N LEU A 58 1.85 -8.37 -6.52
CA LEU A 58 2.83 -7.92 -5.55
C LEU A 58 4.22 -7.95 -6.17
N LEU A 59 5.05 -6.96 -5.85
CA LEU A 59 6.45 -6.99 -6.24
C LEU A 59 7.24 -7.96 -5.33
N PRO A 60 8.36 -8.54 -5.80
CA PRO A 60 9.16 -9.49 -5.00
C PRO A 60 9.67 -8.95 -3.66
N GLY A 61 9.72 -7.62 -3.49
CA GLY A 61 10.08 -6.98 -2.22
C GLY A 61 8.90 -6.78 -1.26
N GLU A 62 7.66 -6.79 -1.76
CA GLU A 62 6.46 -6.40 -1.01
C GLU A 62 5.84 -7.50 -0.16
N GLU A 63 6.36 -8.72 -0.27
CA GLU A 63 5.93 -9.86 0.52
C GLU A 63 6.62 -9.94 1.88
N LYS A 64 7.81 -9.32 2.00
CA LYS A 64 8.61 -9.36 3.23
C LYS A 64 7.99 -8.47 4.30
N LEU A 65 7.94 -8.97 5.53
CA LEU A 65 7.58 -8.19 6.71
C LEU A 65 8.83 -7.59 7.34
N GLY A 66 8.73 -6.35 7.83
CA GLY A 66 9.83 -5.67 8.49
C GLY A 66 9.41 -4.36 9.13
N TYR A 67 10.38 -3.64 9.70
CA TYR A 67 10.16 -2.29 10.18
C TYR A 67 10.21 -1.31 9.01
N VAL A 68 9.07 -0.67 8.74
CA VAL A 68 8.95 0.36 7.72
C VAL A 68 9.05 1.72 8.41
N ARG A 69 9.94 2.57 7.90
CA ARG A 69 10.04 3.96 8.31
C ARG A 69 9.37 4.84 7.27
N VAL A 70 8.41 5.64 7.72
CA VAL A 70 7.63 6.54 6.88
C VAL A 70 7.70 7.96 7.41
N ARG A 71 7.56 8.94 6.52
CA ARG A 71 7.40 10.35 6.91
C ARG A 71 5.91 10.68 6.89
N MET A 72 5.33 10.89 8.05
CA MET A 72 3.89 11.14 8.20
C MET A 72 3.63 12.53 8.78
N LYS A 73 2.46 13.07 8.45
CA LYS A 73 1.94 14.31 9.02
C LYS A 73 0.47 14.09 9.36
N ARG A 74 0.05 14.61 10.51
CA ARG A 74 -1.38 14.62 10.86
C ARG A 74 -2.17 15.33 9.78
N HIS A 75 -3.27 14.73 9.34
CA HIS A 75 -4.14 15.37 8.37
C HIS A 75 -4.74 16.67 8.94
N ARG A 76 -4.80 17.74 8.14
CA ARG A 76 -5.22 19.09 8.58
C ARG A 76 -6.56 19.08 9.30
N TRP A 77 -7.54 18.33 8.76
CA TRP A 77 -8.92 18.29 9.27
C TRP A 77 -9.14 17.24 10.37
N TYR A 78 -8.12 16.47 10.75
CA TYR A 78 -8.25 15.49 11.82
C TYR A 78 -8.02 16.13 13.18
N LYS A 79 -9.05 16.23 14.02
CA LYS A 79 -9.02 17.05 15.25
C LYS A 79 -8.09 16.52 16.35
N LYS A 80 -7.88 15.21 16.45
CA LYS A 80 -7.11 14.57 17.54
C LYS A 80 -5.62 14.47 17.18
N ILE A 81 -4.75 14.53 18.18
CA ILE A 81 -3.32 14.18 18.02
C ILE A 81 -3.15 12.66 18.12
N LEU A 82 -2.26 12.09 17.31
CA LEU A 82 -1.99 10.66 17.35
C LEU A 82 -0.93 10.40 18.41
N LYS A 83 -1.13 9.35 19.22
CA LYS A 83 -0.19 8.93 20.26
C LYS A 83 0.63 7.73 19.77
N SER A 84 1.88 7.66 20.19
CA SER A 84 2.74 6.50 19.90
C SER A 84 2.21 5.26 20.60
N HIS A 85 2.31 4.11 19.93
CA HIS A 85 1.76 2.81 20.36
C HIS A 85 0.23 2.73 20.40
N ASP A 86 -0.49 3.70 19.83
CA ASP A 86 -1.92 3.52 19.59
C ASP A 86 -2.14 2.80 18.25
N PRO A 87 -3.18 1.93 18.16
CA PRO A 87 -3.51 1.24 16.93
C PRO A 87 -3.92 2.21 15.84
N LEU A 88 -3.35 2.00 14.65
CA LEU A 88 -3.61 2.80 13.47
C LEU A 88 -3.78 1.88 12.26
N ILE A 89 -4.84 2.11 11.49
CA ILE A 89 -5.09 1.40 10.25
C ILE A 89 -4.31 2.12 9.16
N VAL A 90 -3.33 1.45 8.59
CA VAL A 90 -2.46 1.97 7.55
C VAL A 90 -2.87 1.35 6.21
N SER A 91 -3.04 2.22 5.21
CA SER A 91 -3.20 1.84 3.82
C SER A 91 -1.90 2.15 3.09
N MET A 92 -1.22 1.11 2.64
CA MET A 92 0.06 1.20 1.94
C MET A 92 0.09 0.18 0.81
N GLY A 93 0.25 0.66 -0.43
CA GLY A 93 0.09 -0.18 -1.63
C GLY A 93 -1.31 -0.82 -1.68
N TRP A 94 -1.36 -2.12 -1.94
CA TRP A 94 -2.60 -2.92 -1.98
C TRP A 94 -3.15 -3.31 -0.61
N ARG A 95 -2.38 -3.10 0.46
CA ARG A 95 -2.70 -3.66 1.78
C ARG A 95 -3.25 -2.59 2.72
N ARG A 96 -4.30 -2.97 3.44
CA ARG A 96 -4.86 -2.25 4.57
C ARG A 96 -4.69 -3.13 5.79
N PHE A 97 -3.99 -2.64 6.80
CA PHE A 97 -3.69 -3.42 8.01
C PHE A 97 -3.58 -2.50 9.22
N GLN A 98 -3.85 -3.06 10.39
CA GLN A 98 -3.71 -2.35 11.65
C GLN A 98 -2.33 -2.61 12.23
N THR A 99 -1.64 -1.55 12.66
CA THR A 99 -0.31 -1.65 13.29
C THR A 99 -0.15 -0.60 14.39
N LEU A 100 0.90 -0.73 15.18
CA LEU A 100 1.27 0.21 16.25
C LEU A 100 2.42 1.09 15.77
N CYS A 101 2.16 2.38 15.60
CA CYS A 101 3.15 3.34 15.12
C CYS A 101 3.94 3.96 16.28
N VAL A 102 5.25 4.04 16.12
CA VAL A 102 6.14 4.82 17.00
C VAL A 102 6.60 6.07 16.26
N TYR A 103 6.28 7.24 16.81
CA TYR A 103 6.68 8.52 16.22
C TYR A 103 8.04 8.97 16.73
N SER A 104 8.81 9.62 15.85
CA SER A 104 10.14 10.15 16.13
C SER A 104 10.43 11.40 15.31
N VAL A 105 11.35 12.22 15.82
CA VAL A 105 11.94 13.36 15.11
C VAL A 105 13.44 13.21 15.13
N GLU A 106 14.08 13.63 14.04
CA GLU A 106 15.52 13.69 13.92
C GLU A 106 16.00 15.02 14.53
N ASP A 107 16.78 14.93 15.60
CA ASP A 107 17.39 16.10 16.23
C ASP A 107 18.65 16.51 15.42
N HIS A 108 19.16 17.74 15.63
CA HIS A 108 20.32 18.29 14.89
C HIS A 108 21.60 17.44 14.99
N ASN A 109 21.70 16.59 16.01
CA ASN A 109 22.82 15.67 16.24
C ASN A 109 22.66 14.32 15.50
N GLY A 110 21.67 14.18 14.61
CA GLY A 110 21.39 12.93 13.88
C GLY A 110 20.74 11.84 14.72
N ARG A 111 20.46 12.09 16.01
CA ARG A 111 19.73 11.14 16.87
C ARG A 111 18.25 11.22 16.53
N ARG A 112 17.62 10.05 16.41
CA ARG A 112 16.15 9.95 16.33
C ARG A 112 15.59 9.85 17.73
N ARG A 113 14.91 10.89 18.17
CA ARG A 113 14.24 10.94 19.48
C ARG A 113 12.79 10.55 19.32
N MET A 114 12.35 9.61 20.15
CA MET A 114 10.96 9.18 20.21
C MET A 114 10.06 10.33 20.69
N LEU A 115 8.88 10.45 20.07
CA LEU A 115 7.82 11.34 20.49
C LEU A 115 6.68 10.53 21.13
N LYS A 116 6.04 11.11 22.16
CA LYS A 116 4.81 10.55 22.73
C LYS A 116 3.60 10.80 21.84
N TYR A 117 3.58 11.93 21.13
CA TYR A 117 2.49 12.37 20.26
C TYR A 117 3.02 12.96 18.95
N THR A 118 2.21 12.93 17.89
CA THR A 118 2.53 13.58 16.61
C THR A 118 2.48 15.10 16.73
N PRO A 119 3.43 15.85 16.12
CA PRO A 119 3.32 17.29 16.01
C PRO A 119 2.15 17.70 15.10
N GLU A 120 1.51 18.83 15.37
CA GLU A 120 0.25 19.18 14.72
C GLU A 120 0.37 19.61 13.26
N HIS A 121 1.43 20.35 12.92
CA HIS A 121 1.56 21.00 11.61
C HIS A 121 2.84 20.61 10.86
N ILE A 122 3.62 19.71 11.44
CA ILE A 122 4.95 19.32 10.97
C ILE A 122 4.95 17.82 10.65
N HIS A 123 5.83 17.40 9.75
CA HIS A 123 6.05 15.99 9.50
C HIS A 123 6.92 15.38 10.61
N CYS A 124 6.56 14.18 11.06
CA CYS A 124 7.41 13.35 11.90
C CYS A 124 7.74 12.03 11.18
N MET A 125 8.79 11.36 11.63
CA MET A 125 9.05 9.99 11.21
C MET A 125 8.14 9.06 12.02
N ALA A 126 7.47 8.11 11.39
CA ALA A 126 6.80 7.01 12.05
C ALA A 126 7.50 5.70 11.68
N SER A 127 7.66 4.82 12.65
CA SER A 127 8.19 3.46 12.44
C SER A 127 7.17 2.46 12.94
N PHE A 128 6.85 1.48 12.12
CA PHE A 128 5.91 0.41 12.46
C PHE A 128 6.35 -0.90 11.81
N TYR A 129 5.84 -2.01 12.32
CA TYR A 129 6.05 -3.33 11.73
C TYR A 129 4.95 -3.63 10.72
N GLY A 130 5.32 -4.07 9.53
CA GLY A 130 4.37 -4.35 8.45
C GLY A 130 5.04 -4.83 7.16
N PRO A 131 4.26 -5.01 6.07
CA PRO A 131 4.80 -5.34 4.76
C PRO A 131 5.73 -4.23 4.27
N VAL A 132 6.93 -4.60 3.84
CA VAL A 132 7.88 -3.66 3.24
C VAL A 132 7.31 -3.20 1.90
N THR A 133 7.41 -1.91 1.59
CA THR A 133 6.97 -1.36 0.31
C THR A 133 8.11 -0.55 -0.30
N THR A 134 8.08 -0.37 -1.61
CA THR A 134 9.09 0.43 -2.30
C THR A 134 9.17 1.84 -1.71
N PRO A 135 10.38 2.40 -1.56
CA PRO A 135 10.56 3.77 -1.07
C PRO A 135 9.78 4.78 -1.93
N ASN A 136 9.43 5.91 -1.34
CA ASN A 136 8.63 6.98 -1.97
C ASN A 136 7.18 6.59 -2.33
N THR A 137 6.67 5.47 -1.81
CA THR A 137 5.25 5.14 -1.90
C THR A 137 4.43 5.97 -0.92
N GLY A 138 3.27 6.47 -1.36
CA GLY A 138 2.33 7.20 -0.52
C GLY A 138 1.69 6.31 0.54
N VAL A 139 1.46 6.87 1.72
CA VAL A 139 0.83 6.16 2.85
C VAL A 139 -0.33 7.00 3.38
N LEU A 140 -1.47 6.36 3.58
CA LEU A 140 -2.62 6.92 4.28
C LEU A 140 -2.83 6.18 5.59
N ALA A 141 -3.22 6.89 6.64
CA ALA A 141 -3.55 6.27 7.90
C ALA A 141 -4.85 6.82 8.47
N ILE A 142 -5.64 5.92 9.05
CA ILE A 142 -6.99 6.16 9.53
C ILE A 142 -7.12 5.51 10.91
N GLN A 143 -7.80 6.17 11.85
CA GLN A 143 -8.00 5.61 13.19
C GLN A 143 -9.12 4.57 13.22
N SER A 144 -10.23 4.84 12.53
CA SER A 144 -11.41 3.99 12.49
C SER A 144 -12.01 3.96 11.09
N VAL A 145 -12.48 2.79 10.67
CA VAL A 145 -13.20 2.56 9.41
C VAL A 145 -14.72 2.61 9.59
N ASN A 146 -15.20 2.83 10.82
CA ASN A 146 -16.63 2.82 11.10
C ASN A 146 -17.30 4.07 10.52
N ASN A 147 -18.41 3.87 9.80
CA ASN A 147 -19.24 4.95 9.27
C ASN A 147 -20.05 5.70 10.33
N ASN A 148 -20.09 5.20 11.57
CA ASN A 148 -20.78 5.87 12.67
C ASN A 148 -19.91 7.02 13.17
N ILE A 149 -20.10 8.21 12.61
CA ILE A 149 -19.38 9.46 12.94
C ILE A 149 -19.67 9.96 14.38
N ASN A 150 -20.43 9.23 15.19
CA ASN A 150 -20.81 9.63 16.54
C ASN A 150 -20.12 8.78 17.62
N THR A 151 -18.87 9.11 17.94
CA THR A 151 -18.30 9.03 19.32
C THR A 151 -17.00 9.82 19.43
#